data_AF-A0A940ZL57-F1
#
_entry.id   AF-A0A940ZL57-F1
#
_cell.length_a   1.000
_cell.length_b   1.000
_cell.length_c   1.000
_cell.angle_alpha   90.00
_cell.angle_beta   90.00
_cell.angle_gamma   90.00
#
_symmetry.space_group_name_H-M   'P 1'
#
loop_
_entity.id
_entity.type
_entity.pdbx_description
1 polymer ?
#
loop_
_entity_poly.entity_id
_entity_poly.type
_entity_poly.pdbx_seq_one_letter_code
_entity_poly.pdbx_strand_id
1 'polypeptide(L)'
;IFNAEKAIKISKEGHGVKVLKRQATTAFSDNDHQHTYRKEGPRNGHISPVEMRIGQPDFLDMENAPKPAGYQEFHETADVVIETPSKFFLVSGSSEGFTLLNAFDGALLASGVGDTNLVKMSSILPPGCQEMAPRPVSLPQGALVPIAYASLCSDAPGEVISAAVAIGIPQDETRAGLIMEYSARAEESIVKAQVKKMVEKGMELRNRAIKDVMAISATYRVASIGAVFAGVVLWK
;
A
#
# COMPACT_ATOMS: atom_id res chain seq x y z
N ILE A 1 -19.48 -44.16 12.78
CA ILE A 1 -20.82 -43.72 13.23
C ILE A 1 -21.19 -42.53 12.33
N PHE A 2 -21.89 -42.83 11.24
CA PHE A 2 -22.48 -41.84 10.34
C PHE A 2 -23.85 -41.47 10.90
N ASN A 3 -24.25 -40.21 10.80
CA ASN A 3 -25.67 -39.90 10.81
C ASN A 3 -26.01 -38.85 9.75
N ALA A 4 -27.10 -39.13 9.06
CA ALA A 4 -27.61 -38.49 7.87
C ALA A 4 -28.74 -37.53 8.23
N GLU A 5 -29.09 -36.59 7.33
CA GLU A 5 -30.49 -36.32 7.02
C GLU A 5 -30.66 -35.69 5.63
N LYS A 6 -31.77 -36.08 4.99
CA LYS A 6 -32.07 -35.99 3.55
C LYS A 6 -33.02 -34.82 3.23
N ALA A 7 -32.74 -34.19 2.07
CA ALA A 7 -33.62 -33.81 0.96
C ALA A 7 -35.06 -33.30 1.20
N ILE A 8 -35.37 -32.13 0.59
CA ILE A 8 -36.67 -31.84 -0.04
C ILE A 8 -36.44 -31.23 -1.42
N LYS A 9 -37.14 -31.78 -2.43
CA LYS A 9 -37.22 -31.34 -3.82
C LYS A 9 -38.70 -31.30 -4.19
N ILE A 10 -39.26 -30.14 -4.54
CA ILE A 10 -40.61 -29.99 -5.15
C ILE A 10 -40.54 -28.90 -6.23
N SER A 11 -41.25 -29.11 -7.34
CA SER A 11 -41.23 -28.40 -8.63
C SER A 11 -42.34 -27.35 -8.82
N LYS A 12 -42.12 -26.44 -9.80
CA LYS A 12 -43.00 -25.58 -10.66
C LYS A 12 -44.52 -25.52 -10.33
N GLU A 13 -45.23 -24.38 -10.36
CA GLU A 13 -45.43 -23.46 -11.50
C GLU A 13 -46.33 -22.25 -11.08
N GLY A 14 -46.13 -21.05 -11.66
CA GLY A 14 -47.22 -20.07 -11.94
C GLY A 14 -47.37 -18.77 -11.10
N HIS A 15 -47.25 -17.64 -11.81
CA HIS A 15 -47.64 -16.23 -11.51
C HIS A 15 -46.59 -15.27 -10.90
N GLY A 16 -46.38 -14.14 -11.63
CA GLY A 16 -45.20 -13.24 -11.65
C GLY A 16 -44.87 -12.47 -10.37
N VAL A 17 -43.70 -11.84 -10.24
CA VAL A 17 -43.25 -10.61 -10.93
C VAL A 17 -41.72 -10.61 -11.15
N LYS A 18 -41.25 -9.94 -12.21
CA LYS A 18 -39.84 -9.78 -12.62
C LYS A 18 -39.36 -8.37 -12.29
N VAL A 19 -38.31 -8.18 -11.48
CA VAL A 19 -37.47 -6.96 -11.49
C VAL A 19 -35.99 -7.30 -11.19
N LEU A 20 -35.11 -6.62 -11.92
CA LEU A 20 -33.66 -6.80 -12.11
C LEU A 20 -32.76 -6.16 -11.03
N LYS A 21 -31.57 -6.76 -10.87
CA LYS A 21 -30.23 -6.21 -10.55
C LYS A 21 -30.02 -5.31 -9.31
N ARG A 22 -29.09 -5.71 -8.43
CA ARG A 22 -27.68 -5.22 -8.39
C ARG A 22 -26.85 -5.95 -7.32
N GLN A 23 -25.59 -6.22 -7.65
CA GLN A 23 -24.52 -6.64 -6.74
C GLN A 23 -24.12 -5.50 -5.80
N ALA A 24 -23.68 -5.84 -4.58
CA ALA A 24 -22.81 -4.97 -3.79
C ALA A 24 -21.77 -5.82 -3.05
N THR A 25 -20.55 -5.76 -3.56
CA THR A 25 -19.28 -6.04 -2.90
C THR A 25 -19.12 -5.13 -1.68
N THR A 26 -18.88 -5.70 -0.50
CA THR A 26 -18.41 -4.96 0.67
C THR A 26 -16.89 -4.78 0.57
N ALA A 27 -16.48 -3.56 0.22
CA ALA A 27 -15.15 -3.04 0.49
C ALA A 27 -15.19 -2.39 1.88
N PHE A 28 -14.31 -2.81 2.79
CA PHE A 28 -14.04 -2.07 4.02
C PHE A 28 -12.92 -1.06 3.71
N SER A 29 -13.23 0.22 3.81
CA SER A 29 -12.25 1.30 3.94
C SER A 29 -12.64 2.11 5.18
N ASP A 30 -11.85 1.97 6.24
CA ASP A 30 -11.97 2.84 7.41
C ASP A 30 -11.30 4.18 7.07
N ASN A 31 -12.10 5.24 7.05
CA ASN A 31 -11.62 6.61 7.13
C ASN A 31 -12.70 7.42 7.83
N ASP A 32 -12.53 7.64 9.13
CA ASP A 32 -13.47 8.37 9.96
C ASP A 32 -12.71 9.50 10.64
N HIS A 33 -13.10 10.76 10.37
CA HIS A 33 -13.06 11.91 11.27
C HIS A 33 -13.62 13.15 10.55
N GLN A 34 -14.92 13.42 10.75
CA GLN A 34 -15.50 14.76 10.61
C GLN A 34 -16.29 15.11 11.87
N HIS A 35 -15.88 16.17 12.56
CA HIS A 35 -16.69 16.83 13.60
C HIS A 35 -17.58 17.91 12.97
N THR A 36 -18.86 17.86 13.32
CA THR A 36 -19.92 18.80 12.91
C THR A 36 -20.11 19.89 13.97
N TYR A 37 -20.41 21.13 13.54
CA TYR A 37 -21.02 22.14 14.42
C TYR A 37 -22.26 22.76 13.77
N ARG A 38 -23.32 22.85 14.60
CA ARG A 38 -24.71 23.18 14.30
C ARG A 38 -24.96 24.69 14.47
N LYS A 39 -25.71 25.31 13.55
CA LYS A 39 -26.22 26.71 13.65
C LYS A 39 -27.71 26.71 14.02
N GLU A 40 -28.12 27.58 14.97
CA GLU A 40 -29.47 28.16 15.02
C GLU A 40 -29.39 29.64 15.51
N GLY A 41 -30.25 30.52 14.93
CA GLY A 41 -30.28 31.99 15.09
C GLY A 41 -31.02 32.52 16.34
N PRO A 42 -31.54 33.78 16.42
CA PRO A 42 -32.40 34.42 15.40
C PRO A 42 -32.35 35.98 15.19
N ARG A 43 -32.81 36.38 13.98
CA ARG A 43 -33.66 37.53 13.49
C ARG A 43 -33.54 39.01 13.96
N ASN A 44 -33.42 39.86 12.92
CA ASN A 44 -34.09 41.13 12.56
C ASN A 44 -33.78 42.47 13.29
N GLY A 45 -33.22 43.41 12.52
CA GLY A 45 -33.32 44.86 12.72
C GLY A 45 -32.80 45.61 11.48
N HIS A 46 -33.67 46.39 10.82
CA HIS A 46 -33.36 47.21 9.65
C HIS A 46 -32.84 48.57 10.12
N ILE A 47 -31.61 48.96 9.75
CA ILE A 47 -31.09 50.34 9.87
C ILE A 47 -30.38 50.71 8.56
N SER A 48 -30.68 51.90 8.04
CA SER A 48 -30.16 52.48 6.81
C SER A 48 -28.66 52.86 6.91
N PRO A 49 -27.93 53.01 5.78
CA PRO A 49 -26.48 53.10 5.79
C PRO A 49 -26.00 54.48 6.24
N VAL A 50 -25.19 54.52 7.29
CA VAL A 50 -24.31 55.66 7.59
C VAL A 50 -22.92 55.25 7.13
N GLU A 51 -22.43 55.86 6.05
CA GLU A 51 -21.04 55.75 5.61
C GLU A 51 -20.11 56.21 6.74
N MET A 52 -19.45 55.27 7.41
CA MET A 52 -18.21 55.54 8.12
C MET A 52 -17.06 55.00 7.28
N ARG A 53 -16.41 55.89 6.52
CA ARG A 53 -15.07 55.64 5.99
C ARG A 53 -14.12 55.54 7.19
N ILE A 54 -13.79 54.32 7.56
CA ILE A 54 -12.62 54.02 8.38
C ILE A 54 -11.65 53.33 7.41
N GLY A 55 -10.55 54.00 7.10
CA GLY A 55 -9.57 53.52 6.12
C GLY A 55 -9.07 52.12 6.50
N GLN A 56 -9.17 51.17 5.57
CA GLN A 56 -8.38 49.95 5.66
C GLN A 56 -6.91 50.35 5.48
N PRO A 57 -5.99 49.99 6.40
CA PRO A 57 -4.58 50.02 6.07
C PRO A 57 -4.31 48.93 5.02
N ASP A 58 -3.58 49.30 3.97
CA ASP A 58 -3.09 48.39 2.95
C ASP A 58 -2.27 47.26 3.61
N PHE A 59 -2.62 46.01 3.33
CA PHE A 59 -1.99 44.80 3.87
C PHE A 59 -0.54 44.57 3.39
N LEU A 60 0.07 45.51 2.64
CA LEU A 60 1.33 45.29 1.92
C LEU A 60 2.62 45.61 2.71
N ASP A 61 2.57 46.13 3.93
CA ASP A 61 3.77 46.61 4.65
C ASP A 61 4.18 45.76 5.88
N MET A 62 3.59 44.57 6.10
CA MET A 62 3.93 43.76 7.29
C MET A 62 5.24 42.96 7.18
N GLU A 63 5.76 42.74 5.98
CA GLU A 63 6.93 41.87 5.77
C GLU A 63 8.27 42.55 6.14
N ASN A 64 8.29 43.89 6.14
CA ASN A 64 9.47 44.71 6.46
C ASN A 64 9.33 45.49 7.79
N ALA A 65 8.28 45.23 8.57
CA ALA A 65 8.11 45.87 9.87
C ALA A 65 9.24 45.43 10.83
N PRO A 66 9.85 46.36 11.59
CA PRO A 66 10.88 46.00 12.55
C PRO A 66 10.31 45.03 13.58
N LYS A 67 10.90 43.83 13.66
CA LYS A 67 10.50 42.80 14.62
C LYS A 67 10.60 43.39 16.04
N PRO A 68 9.58 43.22 16.89
CA PRO A 68 9.58 43.83 18.21
C PRO A 68 10.73 43.28 19.06
N ALA A 69 11.23 44.11 19.98
CA ALA A 69 12.31 43.72 20.88
C ALA A 69 11.92 42.48 21.69
N GLY A 70 12.69 41.40 21.55
CA GLY A 70 12.40 40.09 22.16
C GLY A 70 11.84 39.02 21.21
N TYR A 71 11.68 39.33 19.91
CA TYR A 71 11.37 38.31 18.91
C TYR A 71 12.54 37.32 18.77
N GLN A 72 12.35 36.08 19.23
CA GLN A 72 13.24 34.97 18.93
C GLN A 72 12.73 34.28 17.67
N GLU A 73 13.56 34.22 16.62
CA GLU A 73 13.31 33.33 15.48
C GLU A 73 13.51 31.89 15.96
N PHE A 74 12.40 31.17 16.11
CA PHE A 74 12.45 29.73 16.22
C PHE A 74 12.71 29.17 14.82
N HIS A 75 13.99 28.92 14.52
CA HIS A 75 14.32 28.02 13.42
C HIS A 75 13.95 26.61 13.87
N GLU A 76 12.74 26.19 13.55
CA GLU A 76 12.35 24.79 13.60
C GLU A 76 13.20 24.07 12.54
N THR A 77 14.35 23.53 12.95
CA THR A 77 15.00 22.51 12.15
C THR A 77 14.00 21.37 12.09
N ALA A 78 13.38 21.16 10.92
CA ALA A 78 12.52 20.01 10.71
C ALA A 78 13.38 18.78 10.93
N ASP A 79 13.36 18.24 12.16
CA ASP A 79 13.99 16.98 12.47
C ASP A 79 13.35 15.95 11.55
N VAL A 80 14.14 15.42 10.62
CA VAL A 80 13.68 14.39 9.70
C VAL A 80 13.41 13.14 10.54
N VAL A 81 12.15 12.98 10.94
CA VAL A 81 11.71 11.89 11.82
C VAL A 81 11.90 10.51 11.17
N ILE A 82 11.99 10.45 9.84
CA ILE A 82 12.17 9.22 9.07
C ILE A 82 13.17 9.45 7.93
N GLU A 83 14.36 8.85 8.04
CA GLU A 83 15.36 8.85 6.97
C GLU A 83 14.87 8.05 5.75
N THR A 84 15.12 8.59 4.55
CA THR A 84 14.79 7.89 3.31
C THR A 84 15.78 6.73 3.08
N PRO A 85 15.30 5.49 2.83
CA PRO A 85 16.17 4.35 2.55
C PRO A 85 17.11 4.58 1.35
N SER A 86 18.36 4.16 1.47
CA SER A 86 19.40 4.30 0.42
C SER A 86 19.77 2.95 -0.22
N LYS A 87 19.27 1.85 0.34
CA LYS A 87 19.56 0.48 -0.07
C LYS A 87 18.29 -0.33 -0.28
N PHE A 88 18.36 -1.35 -1.12
CA PHE A 88 17.27 -2.31 -1.29
C PHE A 88 17.76 -3.73 -1.53
N PHE A 89 16.90 -4.73 -1.27
CA PHE A 89 17.10 -6.10 -1.72
C PHE A 89 15.75 -6.82 -1.89
N LEU A 90 15.72 -7.84 -2.74
CA LEU A 90 14.51 -8.63 -3.01
C LEU A 90 14.47 -9.88 -2.13
N VAL A 91 13.27 -10.24 -1.67
CA VAL A 91 12.99 -11.44 -0.88
C VAL A 91 11.76 -12.14 -1.43
N SER A 92 11.72 -13.46 -1.33
CA SER A 92 10.51 -14.24 -1.60
C SER A 92 10.53 -15.54 -0.83
N GLY A 93 9.34 -16.09 -0.55
CA GLY A 93 9.17 -17.30 0.23
C GLY A 93 7.77 -17.88 0.06
N SER A 94 7.65 -19.16 0.35
CA SER A 94 6.38 -19.87 0.41
C SER A 94 6.39 -20.85 1.57
N SER A 95 5.21 -21.15 2.11
CA SER A 95 5.06 -22.10 3.21
C SER A 95 3.66 -22.66 3.26
N GLU A 96 3.54 -23.88 3.78
CA GLU A 96 2.29 -24.37 4.37
C GLU A 96 2.12 -23.82 5.78
N GLY A 97 0.90 -23.92 6.31
CA GLY A 97 0.62 -23.57 7.69
C GLY A 97 -0.62 -24.26 8.23
N PHE A 98 -0.75 -24.23 9.56
CA PHE A 98 -1.95 -24.75 10.23
C PHE A 98 -3.19 -23.87 9.99
N THR A 99 -2.97 -22.56 9.83
CA THR A 99 -3.99 -21.56 9.45
C THR A 99 -3.43 -20.69 8.33
N LEU A 100 -4.27 -19.88 7.68
CA LEU A 100 -3.82 -18.91 6.67
C LEU A 100 -2.77 -17.94 7.25
N LEU A 101 -2.93 -17.51 8.50
CA LEU A 101 -1.97 -16.62 9.15
C LEU A 101 -0.64 -17.33 9.43
N ASN A 102 -0.67 -18.60 9.88
CA ASN A 102 0.57 -19.36 10.07
C ASN A 102 1.27 -19.68 8.75
N ALA A 103 0.51 -19.91 7.67
CA ALA A 103 1.10 -20.10 6.35
C ALA A 103 1.79 -18.81 5.87
N PHE A 104 1.14 -17.66 6.06
CA PHE A 104 1.73 -16.35 5.76
C PHE A 104 3.00 -16.10 6.57
N ASP A 105 2.96 -16.31 7.89
CA ASP A 105 4.12 -16.18 8.78
C ASP A 105 5.28 -17.11 8.35
N GLY A 106 4.97 -18.37 8.03
CA GLY A 106 5.94 -19.30 7.47
C GLY A 106 6.56 -18.81 6.16
N ALA A 107 5.79 -18.17 5.27
CA ALA A 107 6.30 -17.59 4.05
C ALA A 107 7.23 -16.38 4.33
N LEU A 108 6.94 -15.59 5.37
CA LEU A 108 7.83 -14.51 5.83
C LEU A 108 9.16 -15.08 6.35
N LEU A 109 9.11 -16.12 7.17
CA LEU A 109 10.30 -16.83 7.67
C LEU A 109 11.13 -17.41 6.52
N ALA A 110 10.50 -18.09 5.56
CA ALA A 110 11.16 -18.64 4.38
C ALA A 110 11.82 -17.55 3.52
N SER A 111 11.24 -16.34 3.49
CA SER A 111 11.81 -15.20 2.76
C SER A 111 12.93 -14.46 3.52
N GLY A 112 13.12 -14.75 4.81
CA GLY A 112 14.14 -14.13 5.66
C GLY A 112 13.72 -12.83 6.35
N VAL A 113 12.43 -12.48 6.37
CA VAL A 113 11.91 -11.27 7.05
C VAL A 113 10.90 -11.57 8.17
N GLY A 114 10.71 -12.85 8.52
CA GLY A 114 9.69 -13.28 9.50
C GLY A 114 9.87 -12.72 10.91
N ASP A 115 11.10 -12.55 11.40
CA ASP A 115 11.35 -12.00 12.74
C ASP A 115 11.37 -10.45 12.76
N THR A 116 10.67 -9.78 11.84
CA THR A 116 10.65 -8.30 11.73
C THR A 116 9.24 -7.74 11.69
N ASN A 117 9.12 -6.42 11.89
CA ASN A 117 7.87 -5.68 11.76
C ASN A 117 7.80 -5.01 10.39
N LEU A 118 7.01 -5.57 9.47
CA LEU A 118 6.90 -5.05 8.11
C LEU A 118 6.05 -3.76 8.08
N VAL A 119 6.64 -2.68 7.55
CA VAL A 119 5.95 -1.42 7.27
C VAL A 119 5.68 -1.34 5.77
N LYS A 120 4.41 -1.53 5.37
CA LYS A 120 4.03 -1.60 3.97
C LYS A 120 4.13 -0.24 3.27
N MET A 121 4.82 -0.19 2.12
CA MET A 121 5.07 1.03 1.35
C MET A 121 4.23 1.11 0.06
N SER A 122 4.11 2.31 -0.50
CA SER A 122 3.34 2.63 -1.73
C SER A 122 4.09 2.37 -3.06
N SER A 123 5.12 1.52 -3.02
CA SER A 123 5.82 1.01 -4.21
C SER A 123 6.76 1.97 -4.95
N ILE A 124 7.49 2.84 -4.24
CA ILE A 124 8.56 3.69 -4.81
C ILE A 124 9.94 3.22 -4.36
N LEU A 125 10.87 3.12 -5.32
CA LEU A 125 12.30 2.99 -5.02
C LEU A 125 12.91 4.40 -4.96
N PRO A 126 13.54 4.82 -3.85
CA PRO A 126 14.15 6.14 -3.75
C PRO A 126 15.20 6.41 -4.86
N PRO A 127 15.40 7.68 -5.28
CA PRO A 127 16.49 8.04 -6.18
C PRO A 127 17.85 7.57 -5.66
N GLY A 128 18.70 7.08 -6.56
CA GLY A 128 20.04 6.58 -6.21
C GLY A 128 20.09 5.37 -5.27
N CYS A 129 18.95 4.73 -4.96
CA CYS A 129 18.89 3.57 -4.09
C CYS A 129 19.66 2.39 -4.70
N GLN A 130 20.55 1.77 -3.94
CA GLN A 130 21.47 0.74 -4.45
C GLN A 130 21.08 -0.65 -3.97
N GLU A 131 21.25 -1.65 -4.84
CA GLU A 131 21.06 -3.05 -4.46
C GLU A 131 22.09 -3.47 -3.40
N MET A 132 21.63 -4.17 -2.36
CA MET A 132 22.49 -4.88 -1.42
C MET A 132 22.76 -6.29 -1.93
N ALA A 133 23.88 -6.47 -2.61
CA ALA A 133 24.34 -7.77 -3.10
C ALA A 133 25.72 -8.11 -2.48
N PRO A 134 25.85 -9.20 -1.70
CA PRO A 134 24.77 -10.12 -1.30
C PRO A 134 23.78 -9.46 -0.32
N ARG A 135 22.53 -9.95 -0.31
CA ARG A 135 21.54 -9.53 0.70
C ARG A 135 21.99 -9.93 2.12
N PRO A 136 21.51 -9.25 3.18
CA PRO A 136 21.81 -9.65 4.56
C PRO A 136 21.42 -11.09 4.85
N VAL A 137 22.22 -11.76 5.70
CA VAL A 137 21.91 -13.10 6.21
C VAL A 137 20.65 -13.05 7.10
N SER A 138 20.54 -12.02 7.93
CA SER A 138 19.40 -11.74 8.78
C SER A 138 19.20 -10.24 8.98
N LEU A 139 17.98 -9.84 9.25
CA LEU A 139 17.64 -8.51 9.75
C LEU A 139 17.59 -8.51 11.29
N PRO A 140 17.78 -7.36 11.96
CA PRO A 140 17.61 -7.28 13.41
C PRO A 140 16.19 -7.67 13.81
N GLN A 141 16.07 -8.51 14.84
CA GLN A 141 14.76 -8.97 15.33
C GLN A 141 13.92 -7.78 15.80
N GLY A 142 12.64 -7.76 15.40
CA GLY A 142 11.68 -6.70 15.72
C GLY A 142 11.89 -5.38 14.97
N ALA A 143 12.87 -5.28 14.06
CA ALA A 143 13.10 -4.07 13.29
C ALA A 143 11.86 -3.64 12.49
N LEU A 144 11.62 -2.33 12.41
CA LEU A 144 10.65 -1.76 11.46
C LEU A 144 11.28 -1.79 10.07
N VAL A 145 10.74 -2.60 9.17
CA VAL A 145 11.29 -2.83 7.84
C VAL A 145 10.34 -2.23 6.80
N PRO A 146 10.69 -1.07 6.19
CA PRO A 146 9.93 -0.55 5.06
C PRO A 146 10.01 -1.51 3.88
N ILE A 147 8.86 -1.96 3.38
CA ILE A 147 8.78 -3.00 2.36
C ILE A 147 7.58 -2.80 1.44
N ALA A 148 7.79 -2.99 0.14
CA ALA A 148 6.70 -3.15 -0.84
C ALA A 148 6.57 -4.65 -1.13
N TYR A 149 5.37 -5.23 -1.02
CA TYR A 149 5.20 -6.68 -1.13
C TYR A 149 3.85 -7.14 -1.69
N ALA A 150 3.89 -8.28 -2.38
CA ALA A 150 2.75 -9.10 -2.74
C ALA A 150 2.71 -10.37 -1.89
N SER A 151 1.51 -10.82 -1.57
CA SER A 151 1.28 -12.11 -0.92
C SER A 151 -0.07 -12.68 -1.30
N LEU A 152 -0.17 -14.00 -1.29
CA LEU A 152 -1.45 -14.70 -1.47
C LEU A 152 -1.47 -15.93 -0.58
N CYS A 153 -2.61 -16.19 0.05
CA CYS A 153 -2.85 -17.42 0.81
C CYS A 153 -4.01 -18.19 0.17
N SER A 154 -4.01 -19.51 0.32
CA SER A 154 -5.08 -20.37 -0.15
C SER A 154 -5.17 -21.62 0.71
N ASP A 155 -6.40 -22.06 0.98
CA ASP A 155 -6.78 -23.28 1.68
C ASP A 155 -7.41 -24.31 0.73
N ALA A 156 -7.19 -24.16 -0.58
CA ALA A 156 -7.72 -25.05 -1.61
C ALA A 156 -6.63 -25.99 -2.14
N PRO A 157 -6.62 -27.29 -1.74
CA PRO A 157 -5.64 -28.26 -2.21
C PRO A 157 -5.57 -28.35 -3.74
N GLY A 158 -4.35 -28.41 -4.26
CA GLY A 158 -4.04 -28.47 -5.69
C GLY A 158 -3.99 -27.11 -6.39
N GLU A 159 -4.50 -26.03 -5.79
CA GLU A 159 -4.42 -24.68 -6.34
C GLU A 159 -2.95 -24.21 -6.43
N VAL A 160 -2.60 -23.55 -7.52
CA VAL A 160 -1.29 -22.89 -7.68
C VAL A 160 -1.46 -21.42 -7.38
N ILE A 161 -0.75 -20.94 -6.35
CA ILE A 161 -0.68 -19.53 -5.97
C ILE A 161 0.72 -19.01 -6.24
N SER A 162 0.82 -17.77 -6.72
CA SER A 162 2.08 -17.09 -6.96
C SER A 162 2.02 -15.63 -6.53
N ALA A 163 3.13 -15.13 -6.00
CA ALA A 163 3.37 -13.72 -5.70
C ALA A 163 4.69 -13.28 -6.32
N ALA A 164 4.74 -12.09 -6.88
CA ALA A 164 5.93 -11.51 -7.47
C ALA A 164 6.00 -10.01 -7.22
N VAL A 165 7.23 -9.52 -7.16
CA VAL A 165 7.54 -8.09 -7.18
C VAL A 165 8.56 -7.81 -8.26
N ALA A 166 8.49 -6.62 -8.84
CA ALA A 166 9.51 -6.13 -9.76
C ALA A 166 9.86 -4.67 -9.48
N ILE A 167 11.06 -4.28 -9.85
CA ILE A 167 11.63 -2.95 -9.68
C ILE A 167 12.07 -2.44 -11.05
N GLY A 168 11.56 -1.28 -11.45
CA GLY A 168 12.08 -0.51 -12.59
C GLY A 168 13.09 0.51 -12.10
N ILE A 169 14.36 0.28 -12.43
CA ILE A 169 15.45 1.20 -12.10
C ILE A 169 15.58 2.21 -13.24
N PRO A 170 15.49 3.53 -12.98
CA PRO A 170 15.60 4.53 -14.02
C PRO A 170 17.04 4.66 -14.53
N GLN A 171 17.20 5.07 -15.79
CA GLN A 171 18.50 5.44 -16.36
C GLN A 171 19.05 6.73 -15.73
N ASP A 172 18.18 7.68 -15.39
CA ASP A 172 18.51 8.86 -14.62
C ASP A 172 18.42 8.53 -13.12
N GLU A 173 19.57 8.38 -12.47
CA GLU A 173 19.69 7.99 -11.06
C GLU A 173 19.16 9.07 -10.09
N THR A 174 18.92 10.30 -10.56
CA THR A 174 18.28 11.37 -9.77
C THR A 174 16.76 11.19 -9.68
N ARG A 175 16.19 10.27 -10.46
CA ARG A 175 14.76 9.95 -10.46
C ARG A 175 14.50 8.71 -9.62
N ALA A 176 13.32 8.68 -9.03
CA ALA A 176 12.86 7.50 -8.31
C ALA A 176 12.62 6.32 -9.27
N GLY A 177 12.91 5.11 -8.82
CA GLY A 177 12.43 3.89 -9.46
C GLY A 177 10.99 3.58 -9.08
N LEU A 178 10.48 2.50 -9.64
CA LEU A 178 9.11 2.05 -9.43
C LEU A 178 9.09 0.59 -9.03
N ILE A 179 8.45 0.30 -7.92
CA ILE A 179 8.18 -1.06 -7.48
C ILE A 179 6.76 -1.41 -7.92
N MET A 180 6.55 -2.65 -8.35
CA MET A 180 5.22 -3.19 -8.63
C MET A 180 5.09 -4.55 -7.96
N GLU A 181 3.90 -4.81 -7.43
CA GLU A 181 3.58 -6.06 -6.77
C GLU A 181 2.38 -6.72 -7.46
N TYR A 182 2.44 -8.04 -7.65
CA TYR A 182 1.34 -8.80 -8.23
C TYR A 182 1.28 -10.20 -7.63
N SER A 183 0.06 -10.66 -7.35
CA SER A 183 -0.18 -12.03 -6.90
C SER A 183 -1.45 -12.58 -7.54
N ALA A 184 -1.42 -13.85 -7.92
CA ALA A 184 -2.55 -14.50 -8.56
C ALA A 184 -2.55 -16.01 -8.34
N ARG A 185 -3.69 -16.63 -8.62
CA ARG A 185 -3.86 -18.08 -8.73
C ARG A 185 -3.41 -18.55 -10.12
N ALA A 186 -2.10 -18.52 -10.34
CA ALA A 186 -1.50 -18.77 -11.63
C ALA A 186 -0.05 -19.27 -11.46
N GLU A 187 0.48 -19.88 -12.52
CA GLU A 187 1.87 -20.31 -12.60
C GLU A 187 2.85 -19.13 -12.50
N GLU A 188 4.06 -19.40 -12.01
CA GLU A 188 5.10 -18.41 -11.75
C GLU A 188 5.37 -17.51 -12.96
N SER A 189 5.45 -18.12 -14.15
CA SER A 189 5.78 -17.43 -15.40
C SER A 189 4.76 -16.35 -15.75
N ILE A 190 3.47 -16.58 -15.48
CA ILE A 190 2.39 -15.62 -15.75
C ILE A 190 2.50 -14.43 -14.80
N VAL A 191 2.67 -14.71 -13.50
CA VAL A 191 2.73 -13.67 -12.47
C VAL A 191 3.99 -12.82 -12.61
N LYS A 192 5.14 -13.44 -12.89
CA LYS A 192 6.42 -12.75 -13.11
C LYS A 192 6.43 -11.91 -14.38
N ALA A 193 5.82 -12.40 -15.48
CA ALA A 193 5.67 -11.62 -16.70
C ALA A 193 4.75 -10.41 -16.50
N GLN A 194 3.64 -10.60 -15.78
CA GLN A 194 2.67 -9.54 -15.51
C GLN A 194 3.29 -8.40 -14.68
N VAL A 195 4.01 -8.71 -13.60
CA VAL A 195 4.60 -7.67 -12.75
C VAL A 195 5.71 -6.88 -13.48
N LYS A 196 6.51 -7.53 -14.33
CA LYS A 196 7.48 -6.83 -15.19
C LYS A 196 6.80 -5.87 -16.16
N LYS A 197 5.71 -6.31 -16.80
CA LYS A 197 4.90 -5.46 -17.68
C LYS A 197 4.28 -4.28 -16.94
N MET A 198 3.86 -4.46 -15.68
CA MET A 198 3.35 -3.38 -14.83
C MET A 198 4.44 -2.34 -14.55
N VAL A 199 5.69 -2.77 -14.31
CA VAL A 199 6.84 -1.85 -14.16
C VAL A 199 7.07 -1.07 -15.45
N GLU A 200 7.16 -1.74 -16.59
CA GLU A 200 7.39 -1.11 -17.90
C GLU A 200 6.35 -0.03 -18.18
N LYS A 201 5.06 -0.37 -18.04
CA LYS A 201 3.95 0.57 -18.24
C LYS A 201 3.95 1.69 -17.21
N GLY A 202 4.28 1.38 -15.96
CA GLY A 202 4.34 2.38 -14.90
C GLY A 202 5.48 3.39 -15.07
N MET A 203 6.61 2.97 -15.62
CA MET A 203 7.76 3.82 -15.94
C MET A 203 7.49 4.67 -17.20
N GLU A 204 6.86 4.07 -18.22
CA GLU A 204 6.38 4.76 -19.43
C GLU A 204 5.43 5.91 -19.06
N LEU A 205 4.43 5.66 -18.22
CA LEU A 205 3.49 6.68 -17.71
C LEU A 205 4.18 7.84 -16.98
N ARG A 206 5.38 7.61 -16.45
CA ARG A 206 6.18 8.61 -15.73
C ARG A 206 7.24 9.26 -16.63
N ASN A 207 7.30 8.89 -17.91
CA ASN A 207 8.33 9.28 -18.87
C ASN A 207 9.75 9.00 -18.34
N ARG A 208 9.97 7.82 -17.76
CA ARG A 208 11.29 7.41 -17.22
C ARG A 208 11.85 6.26 -18.04
N ALA A 209 12.99 6.49 -18.69
CA ALA A 209 13.75 5.43 -19.34
C ALA A 209 14.26 4.43 -18.28
N ILE A 210 14.16 3.14 -18.59
CA ILE A 210 14.55 2.05 -17.69
C ILE A 210 16.00 1.65 -17.99
N LYS A 211 16.84 1.63 -16.94
CA LYS A 211 18.18 1.04 -16.95
C LYS A 211 18.11 -0.47 -16.82
N ASP A 212 17.32 -0.95 -15.86
CA ASP A 212 17.18 -2.36 -15.55
C ASP A 212 15.82 -2.68 -14.92
N VAL A 213 15.39 -3.94 -15.06
CA VAL A 213 14.20 -4.49 -14.41
C VAL A 213 14.58 -5.74 -13.61
N MET A 214 14.55 -5.59 -12.29
CA MET A 214 14.76 -6.71 -11.37
C MET A 214 13.41 -7.30 -10.96
N ALA A 215 13.32 -8.63 -10.79
CA ALA A 215 12.09 -9.27 -10.35
C ALA A 215 12.36 -10.58 -9.60
N ILE A 216 11.59 -10.81 -8.53
CA ILE A 216 11.57 -12.06 -7.78
C ILE A 216 10.13 -12.55 -7.62
N SER A 217 9.97 -13.86 -7.42
CA SER A 217 8.68 -14.52 -7.27
C SER A 217 8.78 -15.66 -6.27
N ALA A 218 7.62 -16.04 -5.73
CA ALA A 218 7.40 -17.30 -5.04
C ALA A 218 6.11 -17.94 -5.57
N THR A 219 6.15 -19.24 -5.77
CA THR A 219 5.01 -20.05 -6.21
C THR A 219 4.86 -21.24 -5.31
N TYR A 220 3.61 -21.64 -5.07
CA TYR A 220 3.28 -22.79 -4.25
C TYR A 220 2.06 -23.51 -4.81
N ARG A 221 2.12 -24.84 -4.85
CA ARG A 221 0.95 -25.68 -5.09
C ARG A 221 0.43 -26.14 -3.73
N VAL A 222 -0.73 -25.64 -3.35
CA VAL A 222 -1.33 -25.86 -2.03
C VAL A 222 -1.54 -27.35 -1.79
N ALA A 223 -1.02 -27.86 -0.67
CA ALA A 223 -1.31 -29.20 -0.19
C ALA A 223 -2.52 -29.18 0.76
N SER A 224 -2.54 -28.25 1.71
CA SER A 224 -3.68 -28.01 2.61
C SER A 224 -3.97 -26.52 2.76
N ILE A 225 -3.05 -25.76 3.36
CA ILE A 225 -3.15 -24.30 3.52
C ILE A 225 -1.78 -23.70 3.24
N GLY A 226 -1.65 -23.04 2.09
CA GLY A 226 -0.40 -22.49 1.61
C GLY A 226 -0.41 -20.96 1.53
N ALA A 227 0.77 -20.37 1.62
CA ALA A 227 1.00 -18.96 1.33
C ALA A 227 2.25 -18.75 0.47
N VAL A 228 2.23 -17.67 -0.28
CA VAL A 228 3.37 -17.14 -1.05
C VAL A 228 3.57 -15.68 -0.70
N PHE A 229 4.82 -15.25 -0.68
CA PHE A 229 5.26 -13.89 -0.37
C PHE A 229 6.42 -13.49 -1.29
N ALA A 230 6.39 -12.25 -1.79
CA ALA A 230 7.50 -11.62 -2.49
C ALA A 230 7.55 -10.14 -2.13
N GLY A 231 8.74 -9.60 -1.87
CA GLY A 231 8.90 -8.24 -1.40
C GLY A 231 10.22 -7.58 -1.79
N VAL A 232 10.21 -6.25 -1.77
CA VAL A 232 11.37 -5.37 -1.92
C VAL A 232 11.58 -4.68 -0.59
N VAL A 233 12.59 -5.12 0.15
CA VAL A 233 12.99 -4.48 1.40
C VAL A 233 13.76 -3.21 1.07
N LEU A 234 13.38 -2.11 1.69
CA LEU A 234 14.11 -0.84 1.65
C LEU A 234 14.88 -0.69 2.98
N TRP A 235 16.17 -0.40 2.90
CA TRP A 235 17.09 -0.39 4.02
C TRP A 235 18.10 0.75 3.96
N LYS A 236 19.03 0.75 4.92
CA LYS A 236 20.12 1.74 5.06
C LYS A 236 21.49 1.07 4.94
#